data_AF-A0A525C7D4-F1
#
_entry.id   AF-A0A525C7D4-F1
#
_cell.length_a   1.000
_cell.length_b   1.000
_cell.length_c   1.000
_cell.angle_alpha   90.00
_cell.angle_beta   90.00
_cell.angle_gamma   90.00
#
_symmetry.space_group_name_H-M   'P 1'
#
loop_
_entity.id
_entity.type
_entity.pdbx_description
1 polymer ?
#
loop_
_entity_poly.entity_id
_entity_poly.type
_entity_poly.pdbx_seq_one_letter_code
_entity_poly.pdbx_strand_id
1 'polypeptide(L)'
;MPSMEFHADTNDLALIAERLNRDEDVAFVLPVGSGKFQACHEVDRLDSGLYSLWHIPGGAITRYTSVAADAPALGLRKLMGLKGKGMPQEAGPVDDPWAGWKNTHVLGDKTIPYLGDRPNIITLHVNFQDTGPVGISAFGWIGNRYRSEGLPAHPSTEAWWKGLRQWVNSNARGKVRAYAQGPEVLAFASAYARLAGG
;
A
#
# COMPACT_ATOMS: atom_id res chain seq x y z
N MET A 1 -11.07 -0.93 7.55
CA MET A 1 -10.47 -0.51 6.26
C MET A 1 -10.75 -1.62 5.27
N PRO A 2 -11.33 -1.34 4.09
CA PRO A 2 -11.48 -2.35 3.05
C PRO A 2 -10.15 -3.05 2.74
N SER A 3 -10.16 -4.38 2.77
CA SER A 3 -9.03 -5.21 2.32
C SER A 3 -9.52 -6.27 1.33
N MET A 4 -8.59 -6.74 0.51
CA MET A 4 -8.79 -7.87 -0.39
C MET A 4 -7.63 -8.82 -0.20
N GLU A 5 -7.86 -9.89 0.54
CA GLU A 5 -6.86 -10.92 0.82
C GLU A 5 -6.88 -11.98 -0.27
N PHE A 6 -5.70 -12.45 -0.66
CA PHE A 6 -5.54 -13.48 -1.67
C PHE A 6 -4.24 -14.27 -1.49
N HIS A 7 -4.25 -15.52 -1.93
CA HIS A 7 -3.04 -16.31 -2.20
C HIS A 7 -2.59 -16.06 -3.64
N ALA A 8 -1.29 -15.77 -3.80
CA ALA A 8 -0.62 -15.58 -5.07
C ALA A 8 0.82 -16.11 -4.95
N ASP A 9 1.29 -16.82 -5.97
CA ASP A 9 2.70 -17.19 -6.12
C ASP A 9 3.40 -16.33 -7.17
N THR A 10 4.64 -16.67 -7.57
CA THR A 10 5.41 -15.93 -8.57
C THR A 10 4.65 -15.68 -9.88
N ASN A 11 3.92 -16.67 -10.39
CA ASN A 11 3.20 -16.54 -11.66
C ASN A 11 2.00 -15.61 -11.50
N ASP A 12 1.29 -15.74 -10.38
CA ASP A 12 0.15 -14.88 -10.08
C ASP A 12 0.59 -13.44 -9.79
N LEU A 13 1.74 -13.25 -9.14
CA LEU A 13 2.35 -11.94 -8.90
C LEU A 13 2.81 -11.26 -10.20
N ALA A 14 3.31 -12.02 -11.17
CA ALA A 14 3.59 -11.50 -12.50
C ALA A 14 2.32 -10.97 -13.19
N LEU A 15 1.20 -11.71 -13.08
CA LEU A 15 -0.10 -11.27 -13.60
C LEU A 15 -0.61 -10.00 -12.90
N ILE A 16 -0.44 -9.90 -11.57
CA ILE A 16 -0.80 -8.71 -10.79
C ILE A 16 0.07 -7.52 -11.21
N ALA A 17 1.38 -7.71 -11.34
CA ALA A 17 2.31 -6.67 -11.80
C ALA A 17 1.95 -6.18 -13.21
N GLU A 18 1.70 -7.09 -14.15
CA GLU A 18 1.28 -6.77 -15.51
C GLU A 18 -0.01 -5.96 -15.54
N ARG A 19 -1.01 -6.32 -14.71
CA ARG A 19 -2.26 -5.55 -14.58
C ARG A 19 -2.01 -4.15 -14.04
N LEU A 20 -1.16 -3.99 -13.02
CA LEU A 20 -0.86 -2.69 -12.42
C LEU A 20 -0.03 -1.81 -13.35
N ASN A 21 0.98 -2.36 -14.02
CA ASN A 21 1.83 -1.64 -14.98
C ASN A 21 1.05 -1.12 -16.19
N ARG A 22 -0.03 -1.81 -16.61
CA ARG A 22 -0.92 -1.35 -17.70
C ARG A 22 -1.90 -0.26 -17.29
N ASP A 23 -1.99 0.08 -16.00
CA ASP A 23 -2.95 1.03 -15.47
C ASP A 23 -2.35 2.42 -15.40
N GLU A 24 -2.66 3.27 -16.37
CA GLU A 24 -2.14 4.65 -16.43
C GLU A 24 -2.61 5.51 -15.24
N ASP A 25 -3.66 5.11 -14.53
CA ASP A 25 -4.20 5.83 -13.38
C ASP A 25 -3.48 5.48 -12.06
N VAL A 26 -2.49 4.58 -12.10
CA VAL A 26 -1.77 4.09 -10.92
C VAL A 26 -0.27 4.21 -11.09
N ALA A 27 0.40 4.52 -10.00
CA ALA A 27 1.85 4.48 -9.90
C ALA A 27 2.30 3.75 -8.64
N PHE A 28 3.44 3.08 -8.72
CA PHE A 28 4.17 2.60 -7.55
C PHE A 28 4.96 3.74 -6.93
N VAL A 29 5.00 3.82 -5.60
CA VAL A 29 5.91 4.69 -4.86
C VAL A 29 7.01 3.86 -4.24
N LEU A 30 8.21 3.95 -4.78
CA LEU A 30 9.34 3.10 -4.41
C LEU A 30 10.48 3.89 -3.78
N PRO A 31 11.28 3.27 -2.88
CA PRO A 31 12.50 3.88 -2.41
C PRO A 31 13.57 3.90 -3.51
N VAL A 32 14.18 5.07 -3.74
CA VAL A 32 15.30 5.25 -4.70
C VAL A 32 16.60 5.65 -3.99
N GLY A 33 16.64 5.46 -2.67
CA GLY A 33 17.77 5.77 -1.81
C GLY A 33 17.33 6.06 -0.38
N SER A 34 18.27 6.32 0.52
CA SER A 34 17.97 6.52 1.95
C SER A 34 17.00 7.69 2.18
N GLY A 35 15.73 7.36 2.42
CA GLY A 35 14.64 8.31 2.67
C GLY A 35 14.20 9.11 1.43
N LYS A 36 14.59 8.68 0.24
CA LYS A 36 14.13 9.23 -1.05
C LYS A 36 13.17 8.26 -1.70
N PHE A 37 12.08 8.79 -2.22
CA PHE A 37 11.03 8.02 -2.87
C PHE A 37 10.72 8.62 -4.23
N GLN A 38 10.27 7.78 -5.15
CA GLN A 38 9.92 8.18 -6.50
C GLN A 38 8.68 7.40 -6.95
N ALA A 39 7.79 8.08 -7.65
CA ALA A 39 6.70 7.46 -8.38
C ALA A 39 7.23 6.83 -9.67
N CYS A 40 6.76 5.64 -10.00
CA CYS A 40 7.05 4.97 -11.27
C CYS A 40 5.80 4.20 -11.73
N HIS A 41 5.57 4.17 -13.04
CA HIS A 41 4.42 3.46 -13.61
C HIS A 41 4.58 1.95 -13.56
N GLU A 42 5.82 1.48 -13.62
CA GLU A 42 6.11 0.08 -13.84
C GLU A 42 7.11 -0.46 -12.83
N VAL A 43 6.90 -1.73 -12.47
CA VAL A 43 7.87 -2.56 -11.76
C VAL A 43 8.12 -3.84 -12.55
N ASP A 44 9.38 -4.28 -12.59
CA ASP A 44 9.73 -5.53 -13.26
C ASP A 44 9.11 -6.74 -12.57
N ARG A 45 9.05 -6.71 -11.23
CA ARG A 45 8.51 -7.79 -10.40
C ARG A 45 8.01 -7.29 -9.05
N LEU A 46 7.11 -8.07 -8.46
CA LEU A 46 6.65 -7.92 -7.08
C LEU A 46 7.35 -8.95 -6.19
N ASP A 47 8.28 -8.48 -5.37
CA ASP A 47 8.93 -9.27 -4.34
C ASP A 47 8.11 -9.27 -3.04
N SER A 48 8.45 -10.10 -2.07
CA SER A 48 7.78 -10.03 -0.76
C SER A 48 8.09 -8.69 -0.08
N GLY A 49 7.05 -8.01 0.38
CA GLY A 49 7.18 -6.69 1.00
C GLY A 49 5.89 -5.89 0.99
N LEU A 50 5.99 -4.63 1.42
CA LEU A 50 4.89 -3.68 1.40
C LEU A 50 5.13 -2.64 0.31
N TYR A 51 4.16 -2.51 -0.59
CA TYR A 51 4.15 -1.53 -1.67
C TYR A 51 3.10 -0.46 -1.39
N SER A 52 3.43 0.78 -1.75
CA SER A 52 2.48 1.89 -1.82
C SER A 52 2.13 2.16 -3.28
N LEU A 53 0.84 2.11 -3.58
CA LEU A 53 0.26 2.47 -4.85
C LEU A 53 -0.42 3.83 -4.70
N TRP A 54 -0.11 4.74 -5.61
CA TRP A 54 -0.74 6.03 -5.73
C TRP A 54 -1.75 5.99 -6.87
N HIS A 55 -3.03 6.22 -6.56
CA HIS A 55 -4.04 6.45 -7.58
C HIS A 55 -4.00 7.92 -8.01
N ILE A 56 -3.45 8.18 -9.20
CA ILE A 56 -3.10 9.51 -9.72
C ILE A 56 -4.33 10.42 -9.81
N PRO A 57 -5.47 9.98 -10.39
CA PRO A 57 -6.68 10.80 -10.43
C PRO A 57 -7.32 11.04 -9.06
N GLY A 58 -6.86 10.32 -8.02
CA GLY A 58 -7.33 10.48 -6.64
C GLY A 58 -6.79 11.72 -5.94
N GLY A 59 -5.81 12.40 -6.52
CA GLY A 59 -5.19 13.62 -5.98
C GLY A 59 -3.69 13.45 -5.72
N ALA A 60 -3.02 14.54 -5.34
CA ALA A 60 -1.58 14.56 -5.12
C ALA A 60 -1.11 13.70 -3.94
N ILE A 61 0.11 13.20 -4.00
CA ILE A 61 0.79 12.58 -2.85
C ILE A 61 1.09 13.67 -1.82
N THR A 62 0.84 13.38 -0.54
CA THR A 62 1.18 14.29 0.57
C THR A 62 2.54 13.93 1.16
N ARG A 63 3.41 14.93 1.32
CA ARG A 63 4.67 14.80 2.04
C ARG A 63 4.42 14.85 3.55
N TYR A 64 5.19 14.07 4.29
CA TYR A 64 5.17 14.10 5.74
C TYR A 64 6.56 14.39 6.29
N THR A 65 6.62 15.34 7.22
CA THR A 65 7.83 15.67 7.95
C THR A 65 7.74 15.21 9.39
N SER A 66 8.88 14.79 9.94
CA SER A 66 8.99 14.64 11.38
C SER A 66 9.02 16.05 11.99
N VAL A 67 8.12 16.34 12.94
CA VAL A 67 8.21 17.58 13.70
C VAL A 67 9.54 17.57 14.45
N ALA A 68 10.33 18.62 14.29
CA ALA A 68 11.57 18.78 15.03
C ALA A 68 11.25 18.79 16.55
N ALA A 69 12.13 18.20 17.37
CA ALA A 69 11.86 17.95 18.80
C ALA A 69 11.64 19.22 19.64
N ASP A 70 11.83 20.38 19.02
CA ASP A 70 11.81 21.75 19.52
C ASP A 70 10.55 22.55 19.11
N ALA A 71 9.59 21.96 18.37
CA ALA A 71 8.32 22.64 18.10
C ALA A 71 7.55 22.91 19.42
N PRO A 72 6.93 24.10 19.60
CA PRO A 72 6.28 24.49 20.86
C PRO A 72 5.20 23.51 21.35
N ALA A 73 4.53 22.80 20.43
CA ALA A 73 3.53 21.78 20.73
C ALA A 73 4.10 20.54 21.45
N LEU A 74 5.41 20.27 21.32
CA LEU A 74 6.11 19.23 22.09
C LEU A 74 6.41 19.67 23.53
N GLY A 75 6.40 20.98 23.81
CA GLY A 75 6.64 21.53 25.15
C GLY A 75 5.67 20.97 26.18
N LEU A 76 4.39 20.82 25.82
CA LEU A 76 3.36 20.24 26.69
C LEU A 76 3.56 18.72 26.89
N ARG A 77 3.94 17.98 25.84
CA ARG A 77 4.25 16.53 25.93
C ARG A 77 5.51 16.25 26.74
N LYS A 78 6.53 17.09 26.60
CA LYS A 78 7.78 17.03 27.37
C LYS A 78 7.52 17.39 28.84
N LEU A 79 6.64 18.37 29.12
CA LEU A 79 6.15 18.66 30.47
C LEU A 79 5.40 17.46 31.08
N MET A 80 4.67 16.69 30.25
CA MET A 80 3.93 15.49 30.65
C MET A 80 4.77 14.20 30.64
N GLY A 81 6.09 14.25 30.44
CA GLY A 81 6.96 13.07 30.47
C GLY A 81 6.75 12.06 29.33
N LEU A 82 6.00 12.42 28.28
CA LEU A 82 5.73 11.55 27.14
C LEU A 82 6.95 11.53 26.21
N LYS A 83 7.77 10.48 26.29
CA LYS A 83 8.83 10.18 25.32
C LYS A 83 8.20 9.69 24.02
N GLY A 84 8.17 10.52 22.98
CA GLY A 84 7.72 10.11 21.66
C GLY A 84 8.47 10.85 20.56
N LYS A 85 8.80 10.15 19.47
CA LYS A 85 9.13 10.80 18.20
C LYS A 85 7.93 11.69 17.84
N GLY A 86 8.16 12.94 17.41
CA GLY A 86 7.09 13.85 17.02
C GLY A 86 6.11 13.15 16.07
N MET A 87 4.82 13.44 16.23
CA MET A 87 3.81 12.92 15.30
C MET A 87 4.17 13.38 13.88
N PRO A 88 3.95 12.55 12.85
CA PRO A 88 4.10 13.02 11.47
C PRO A 88 3.24 14.26 11.26
N GLN A 89 3.80 15.30 10.64
CA GLN A 89 3.07 16.48 10.24
C GLN A 89 3.06 16.58 8.72
N GLU A 90 1.92 16.98 8.17
CA GLU A 90 1.79 17.23 6.75
C GLU A 90 2.67 18.41 6.34
N ALA A 91 3.50 18.18 5.33
CA ALA A 91 4.40 19.17 4.75
C ALA A 91 3.90 19.68 3.40
N GLY A 92 2.63 19.42 3.08
CA GLY A 92 2.00 19.77 1.81
C GLY A 92 2.20 18.70 0.73
N PRO A 93 1.70 18.96 -0.50
CA PRO A 93 1.82 18.03 -1.61
C PRO A 93 3.28 17.83 -2.04
N VAL A 94 3.57 16.68 -2.65
CA VAL A 94 4.80 16.45 -3.42
C VAL A 94 4.71 17.24 -4.72
N ASP A 95 5.71 18.08 -5.00
CA ASP A 95 5.70 18.96 -6.18
C ASP A 95 5.85 18.16 -7.49
N ASP A 96 6.79 17.23 -7.53
CA ASP A 96 7.01 16.30 -8.65
C ASP A 96 7.27 14.87 -8.11
N PRO A 97 6.25 14.02 -8.05
CA PRO A 97 6.41 12.63 -7.61
C PRO A 97 7.35 11.81 -8.49
N TRP A 98 7.46 12.14 -9.78
CA TRP A 98 8.21 11.38 -10.78
C TRP A 98 9.70 11.71 -10.76
N ALA A 99 10.08 12.95 -10.46
CA ALA A 99 11.48 13.32 -10.18
C ALA A 99 11.96 12.82 -8.80
N GLY A 100 11.02 12.41 -7.95
CA GLY A 100 11.27 11.91 -6.62
C GLY A 100 11.38 13.01 -5.57
N TRP A 101 11.16 12.62 -4.31
CA TRP A 101 11.21 13.52 -3.16
C TRP A 101 11.83 12.85 -1.94
N LYS A 102 12.23 13.68 -0.98
CA LYS A 102 12.71 13.21 0.32
C LYS A 102 11.58 13.26 1.33
N ASN A 103 11.31 12.16 2.02
CA ASN A 103 10.43 12.15 3.18
C ASN A 103 11.31 12.21 4.43
N THR A 104 11.07 13.18 5.31
CA THR A 104 11.81 13.28 6.58
C THR A 104 11.14 12.48 7.70
N HIS A 105 9.92 12.01 7.48
CA HIS A 105 9.32 10.92 8.23
C HIS A 105 9.33 9.63 7.43
N VAL A 106 9.93 8.58 8.01
CA VAL A 106 9.94 7.22 7.46
C VAL A 106 9.43 6.28 8.53
N LEU A 107 8.55 5.34 8.16
CA LEU A 107 8.04 4.34 9.09
C LEU A 107 9.05 3.21 9.24
N GLY A 108 9.63 3.05 10.43
CA GLY A 108 10.50 1.90 10.72
C GLY A 108 11.69 1.81 9.76
N ASP A 109 11.67 0.81 8.88
CA ASP A 109 12.65 0.63 7.81
C ASP A 109 12.51 1.75 6.75
N LYS A 110 13.64 2.33 6.32
CA LYS A 110 13.70 3.50 5.43
C LYS A 110 13.22 3.23 4.00
N THR A 111 12.68 2.04 3.77
CA THR A 111 12.25 1.49 2.49
C THR A 111 10.77 1.75 2.21
N ILE A 112 9.96 2.05 3.24
CA ILE A 112 8.52 2.29 3.09
C ILE A 112 8.23 3.79 3.32
N PRO A 113 7.67 4.49 2.32
CA PRO A 113 7.30 5.89 2.50
C PRO A 113 6.13 6.01 3.48
N TYR A 114 6.20 6.95 4.42
CA TYR A 114 5.00 7.37 5.13
C TYR A 114 4.21 8.36 4.27
N LEU A 115 3.09 7.90 3.71
CA LEU A 115 2.19 8.72 2.89
C LEU A 115 0.89 9.09 3.62
N GLY A 116 0.85 8.82 4.93
CA GLY A 116 -0.34 9.02 5.76
C GLY A 116 -1.50 8.10 5.37
N ASP A 117 -2.61 8.34 6.05
CA ASP A 117 -3.85 7.59 5.93
C ASP A 117 -4.75 8.22 4.83
N ARG A 118 -4.21 8.33 3.61
CA ARG A 118 -4.82 9.10 2.51
C ARG A 118 -5.67 8.20 1.57
N PRO A 119 -6.89 8.61 1.18
CA PRO A 119 -7.73 7.80 0.30
C PRO A 119 -7.19 7.53 -1.10
N ASN A 120 -6.25 8.32 -1.61
CA ASN A 120 -5.60 8.08 -2.91
C ASN A 120 -4.37 7.16 -2.81
N ILE A 121 -4.07 6.64 -1.61
CA ILE A 121 -2.99 5.69 -1.37
C ILE A 121 -3.59 4.31 -1.07
N ILE A 122 -3.11 3.30 -1.80
CA ILE A 122 -3.49 1.90 -1.65
C ILE A 122 -2.24 1.13 -1.26
N THR A 123 -2.37 0.22 -0.29
CA THR A 123 -1.27 -0.66 0.08
C THR A 123 -1.41 -1.98 -0.63
N LEU A 124 -0.30 -2.54 -1.07
CA LEU A 124 -0.21 -3.92 -1.52
C LEU A 124 0.84 -4.62 -0.66
N HIS A 125 0.39 -5.55 0.18
CA HIS A 125 1.26 -6.43 0.93
C HIS A 125 1.44 -7.74 0.17
N VAL A 126 2.68 -8.02 -0.23
CA VAL A 126 3.05 -9.25 -0.94
C VAL A 126 3.73 -10.17 0.06
N ASN A 127 3.10 -11.30 0.34
CA ASN A 127 3.65 -12.35 1.19
C ASN A 127 3.85 -13.61 0.35
N PHE A 128 5.08 -13.77 -0.12
CA PHE A 128 5.47 -14.83 -1.03
C PHE A 128 6.82 -15.41 -0.63
N GLN A 129 6.99 -16.72 -0.85
CA GLN A 129 8.23 -17.46 -0.69
C GLN A 129 8.38 -18.39 -1.90
N ASP A 130 9.56 -18.37 -2.55
CA ASP A 130 9.87 -19.25 -3.69
C ASP A 130 9.68 -20.72 -3.32
N THR A 131 10.19 -21.08 -2.15
CA THR A 131 10.06 -22.41 -1.56
C THR A 131 9.28 -22.31 -0.26
N GLY A 132 8.19 -23.05 -0.15
CA GLY A 132 7.38 -23.11 1.07
C GLY A 132 5.88 -22.93 0.83
N PRO A 133 5.12 -22.73 1.92
CA PRO A 133 3.69 -22.46 1.86
C PRO A 133 3.40 -21.16 1.11
N VAL A 134 2.32 -21.13 0.33
CA VAL A 134 1.85 -19.90 -0.32
C VAL A 134 1.25 -18.98 0.74
N GLY A 135 1.90 -17.84 0.96
CA GLY A 135 1.45 -16.83 1.92
C GLY A 135 0.16 -16.12 1.50
N ILE A 136 -0.36 -15.29 2.41
CA ILE A 136 -1.53 -14.43 2.17
C ILE A 136 -1.04 -13.02 1.89
N SER A 137 -1.27 -12.57 0.67
CA SER A 137 -1.08 -11.21 0.22
C SER A 137 -2.39 -10.42 0.37
N ALA A 138 -2.30 -9.09 0.36
CA ALA A 138 -3.50 -8.26 0.49
C ALA A 138 -3.35 -6.89 -0.18
N PHE A 139 -4.42 -6.44 -0.83
CA PHE A 139 -4.63 -5.01 -1.08
C PHE A 139 -5.34 -4.40 0.12
N GLY A 140 -4.86 -3.26 0.59
CA GLY A 140 -5.48 -2.48 1.66
C GLY A 140 -5.82 -1.06 1.20
N TRP A 141 -6.98 -0.58 1.61
CA TRP A 141 -7.41 0.78 1.29
C TRP A 141 -8.18 1.40 2.45
N ILE A 142 -7.95 2.68 2.73
CA ILE A 142 -8.61 3.37 3.84
C ILE A 142 -10.06 3.73 3.52
N GLY A 143 -10.41 3.85 2.24
CA GLY A 143 -11.76 4.20 1.79
C GLY A 143 -12.21 5.57 2.28
N ASN A 144 -13.50 5.69 2.58
CA ASN A 144 -14.13 6.92 3.08
C ASN A 144 -14.03 7.10 4.60
N ARG A 145 -13.00 6.54 5.25
CA ARG A 145 -12.87 6.58 6.71
C ARG A 145 -13.00 8.00 7.27
N TYR A 146 -12.45 9.00 6.57
CA TYR A 146 -12.42 10.40 6.98
C TYR A 146 -13.46 11.28 6.28
N ARG A 147 -14.53 10.67 5.74
CA ARG A 147 -15.62 11.43 5.10
C ARG A 147 -16.25 12.45 6.06
N SER A 148 -16.42 12.09 7.34
CA SER A 148 -16.95 12.98 8.38
C SER A 148 -16.01 14.14 8.72
N GLU A 149 -14.73 14.03 8.38
CA GLU A 149 -13.70 15.05 8.60
C GLU A 149 -13.47 15.90 7.34
N GLY A 150 -14.33 15.78 6.32
CA GLY A 150 -14.22 16.53 5.07
C GLY A 150 -13.16 16.00 4.10
N LEU A 151 -12.64 14.79 4.34
CA LEU A 151 -11.64 14.12 3.50
C LEU A 151 -12.22 12.80 2.91
N PRO A 152 -13.29 12.87 2.10
CA PRO A 152 -13.81 11.68 1.41
C PRO A 152 -12.79 11.17 0.37
N ALA A 153 -12.94 9.91 -0.02
CA ALA A 153 -12.24 9.40 -1.19
C ALA A 153 -12.73 10.13 -2.44
N HIS A 154 -11.81 10.41 -3.38
CA HIS A 154 -12.22 10.90 -4.68
C HIS A 154 -13.06 9.82 -5.40
N PRO A 155 -14.15 10.17 -6.11
CA PRO A 155 -15.02 9.18 -6.77
C PRO A 155 -14.28 8.26 -7.76
N SER A 156 -13.26 8.78 -8.46
CA SER A 156 -12.44 7.95 -9.34
C SER A 156 -11.68 6.86 -8.55
N THR A 157 -11.19 7.15 -7.34
CA THR A 157 -10.51 6.15 -6.50
C THR A 157 -11.48 5.08 -5.99
N GLU A 158 -12.72 5.45 -5.65
CA GLU A 158 -13.76 4.47 -5.33
C GLU A 158 -14.04 3.55 -6.52
N ALA A 159 -14.19 4.12 -7.72
CA ALA A 159 -14.43 3.38 -8.95
C ALA A 159 -13.26 2.46 -9.30
N TRP A 160 -12.04 2.97 -9.20
CA TRP A 160 -10.81 2.21 -9.43
C TRP A 160 -10.70 1.03 -8.45
N TRP A 161 -10.91 1.27 -7.14
CA TRP A 161 -10.88 0.21 -6.12
C TRP A 161 -11.94 -0.87 -6.39
N LYS A 162 -13.14 -0.47 -6.80
CA LYS A 162 -14.21 -1.41 -7.19
C LYS A 162 -13.79 -2.23 -8.42
N GLY A 163 -13.17 -1.59 -9.41
CA GLY A 163 -12.64 -2.25 -10.61
C GLY A 163 -11.53 -3.26 -10.27
N LEU A 164 -10.55 -2.87 -9.45
CA LEU A 164 -9.51 -3.77 -8.96
C LEU A 164 -10.13 -4.98 -8.23
N ARG A 165 -11.11 -4.75 -7.36
CA ARG A 165 -11.82 -5.83 -6.67
C ARG A 165 -12.48 -6.79 -7.64
N GLN A 166 -13.21 -6.27 -8.63
CA GLN A 166 -13.86 -7.10 -9.64
C GLN A 166 -12.82 -7.92 -10.40
N TRP A 167 -11.72 -7.28 -10.83
CA TRP A 167 -10.63 -7.96 -11.53
C TRP A 167 -10.00 -9.08 -10.68
N VAL A 168 -9.71 -8.84 -9.40
CA VAL A 168 -9.18 -9.87 -8.49
C VAL A 168 -10.15 -11.05 -8.39
N ASN A 169 -11.45 -10.80 -8.21
CA ASN A 169 -12.44 -11.87 -8.15
C ASN A 169 -12.56 -12.66 -9.47
N SER A 170 -12.42 -11.99 -10.62
CA SER A 170 -12.48 -12.64 -11.93
C SER A 170 -11.24 -13.47 -12.27
N ASN A 171 -10.08 -13.13 -11.69
CA ASN A 171 -8.81 -13.86 -11.92
C ASN A 171 -8.49 -14.87 -10.81
N ALA A 172 -9.21 -14.83 -9.69
CA ALA A 172 -9.15 -15.87 -8.68
C ALA A 172 -9.78 -17.17 -9.22
N ARG A 173 -9.12 -18.31 -8.97
CA ARG A 173 -9.62 -19.63 -9.37
C ARG A 173 -10.66 -20.17 -8.39
N GLY A 174 -10.52 -19.81 -7.12
CA GLY A 174 -11.38 -20.29 -6.06
C GLY A 174 -11.01 -19.68 -4.72
N LYS A 175 -11.51 -20.29 -3.65
CA LYS A 175 -11.14 -19.95 -2.28
C LYS A 175 -10.43 -21.11 -1.61
N VAL A 176 -9.46 -20.80 -0.77
CA VAL A 176 -8.72 -21.75 0.07
C VAL A 176 -8.72 -21.21 1.49
N ARG A 177 -8.73 -22.10 2.50
CA ARG A 177 -8.61 -21.65 3.89
C ARG A 177 -7.21 -21.11 4.14
N ALA A 178 -7.14 -19.91 4.74
CA ALA A 178 -5.90 -19.26 5.16
C ALA A 178 -5.02 -20.14 6.07
N TYR A 179 -5.67 -20.94 6.93
CA TYR A 179 -5.10 -21.91 7.85
C TYR A 179 -6.21 -22.89 8.27
N ALA A 180 -5.90 -23.96 9.01
CA ALA A 180 -6.84 -25.07 9.29
C ALA A 180 -8.24 -24.65 9.76
N GLN A 181 -8.34 -23.59 10.57
CA GLN A 181 -9.61 -23.03 11.06
C GLN A 181 -9.85 -21.58 10.59
N GLY A 182 -9.09 -21.13 9.59
CA GLY A 182 -9.11 -19.76 9.11
C GLY A 182 -10.23 -19.44 8.15
N PRO A 183 -10.40 -18.15 7.82
CA PRO A 183 -11.32 -17.72 6.79
C PRO A 183 -10.90 -18.28 5.43
N GLU A 184 -11.88 -18.38 4.54
CA GLU A 184 -11.64 -18.65 3.13
C GLU A 184 -11.16 -17.39 2.42
N VAL A 185 -9.99 -17.48 1.80
CA VAL A 185 -9.31 -16.41 1.09
C VAL A 185 -9.24 -16.78 -0.38
N LEU A 186 -9.35 -15.79 -1.28
CA LEU A 186 -9.24 -16.03 -2.72
C LEU A 186 -7.85 -16.60 -3.04
N ALA A 187 -7.75 -17.45 -4.05
CA ALA A 187 -6.47 -17.91 -4.56
C ALA A 187 -6.45 -17.77 -6.08
N PHE A 188 -5.39 -17.16 -6.60
CA PHE A 188 -5.14 -17.08 -8.03
C PHE A 188 -4.77 -18.47 -8.59
N ALA A 189 -4.78 -18.63 -9.91
CA ALA A 189 -4.74 -19.93 -10.55
C ALA A 189 -3.51 -20.77 -10.17
N SER A 190 -2.31 -20.19 -10.17
CA SER A 190 -1.07 -20.92 -9.88
C SER A 190 -0.99 -21.28 -8.39
N ALA A 191 -1.25 -20.32 -7.51
CA ALA A 191 -1.36 -20.54 -6.06
C ALA A 191 -2.42 -21.59 -5.71
N TYR A 192 -3.60 -21.54 -6.33
CA TYR A 192 -4.67 -22.50 -6.09
C TYR A 192 -4.24 -23.92 -6.45
N ALA A 193 -3.58 -24.11 -7.61
CA ALA A 193 -3.07 -25.41 -8.02
C ALA A 193 -2.03 -25.97 -7.02
N ARG A 194 -1.12 -25.11 -6.53
CA ARG A 194 -0.14 -25.50 -5.48
C ARG A 194 -0.81 -25.89 -4.17
N LEU A 195 -1.81 -25.12 -3.74
CA LEU A 195 -2.51 -25.36 -2.48
C LEU A 195 -3.45 -26.57 -2.52
N ALA A 196 -4.00 -26.91 -3.70
CA ALA A 196 -4.90 -28.05 -3.88
C ALA A 196 -4.17 -29.38 -4.11
N GLY A 197 -2.92 -29.34 -4.58
CA GLY A 197 -2.08 -30.53 -4.81
C GLY A 197 -1.18 -30.91 -3.64
N GLY A 198 -1.19 -30.14 -2.55
CA GLY A 198 -0.46 -30.40 -1.31
C GLY A 198 -1.28 -31.08 -0.23
#